data_AF-A0A9P0B6Z2-F1
#
_entry.id   AF-A0A9P0B6Z2-F1
#
_cell.length_a   1.000
_cell.length_b   1.000
_cell.length_c   1.000
_cell.angle_alpha   90.00
_cell.angle_beta   90.00
_cell.angle_gamma   90.00
#
_symmetry.space_group_name_H-M   'P 1'
#
loop_
_entity.id
_entity.type
_entity.pdbx_description
1 polymer ?
#
loop_
_entity_poly.entity_id
_entity_poly.type
_entity_poly.pdbx_seq_one_letter_code
_entity_poly.pdbx_strand_id
1 'polypeptide(L)'
;MVCTAARASSPQACTAISNEPVQPKITYENRNIGVEIFPNPAKPKVEGKGITDKYLEYMEWFGKHWRLCQLAIPRLHNKKFVRPEEKDTYRKILPKLADHVAFFTEQMSSPTVRYLTMNKLNHQSHMGKKWSKKMRKTINKSWGTIYNYYEKKKRDMRKYKLKRLSQGKKKKMSGKDLKSKEEFYSNLAKRKEPPKPPPKEKKPKREPNLERLGEMAVPKERIYTPPTIKPVSKAALKYNATERLLVISRPPPRYFKILPPLIPGKVKKSALKYVATPSFLKMTEPIVRHCGGKPIVTQTETDNQDCFTVKPSALKYKITARIKKLAEPKERQ
;
A
#
# COMPACT_ATOMS: atom_id res chain seq x y z
N MET A 1 23.52 -19.11 75.34
CA MET A 1 24.98 -19.35 75.39
C MET A 1 25.25 -20.84 75.35
N VAL A 2 25.36 -21.44 74.16
CA VAL A 2 25.77 -22.85 73.98
C VAL A 2 26.33 -23.00 72.56
N CYS A 3 27.58 -23.50 72.46
CA CYS A 3 28.22 -24.25 71.35
C CYS A 3 28.35 -23.59 69.95
N THR A 4 29.37 -23.78 69.12
CA THR A 4 30.68 -24.50 69.06
C THR A 4 31.25 -24.08 67.70
N ALA A 5 32.40 -23.41 67.60
CA ALA A 5 33.72 -23.96 67.31
C ALA A 5 33.89 -24.76 65.98
N ALA A 6 34.87 -24.31 65.18
CA ALA A 6 35.64 -24.98 64.13
C ALA A 6 34.95 -25.27 62.77
N ARG A 7 35.61 -25.17 61.60
CA ARG A 7 36.99 -25.56 61.28
C ARG A 7 37.49 -24.84 60.02
N ALA A 8 38.79 -24.57 59.99
CA ALA A 8 39.55 -24.11 58.83
C ALA A 8 39.82 -25.24 57.80
N SER A 9 39.95 -24.90 56.51
CA SER A 9 40.87 -25.56 55.58
C SER A 9 41.01 -24.81 54.24
N SER A 10 42.23 -24.28 54.03
CA SER A 10 43.03 -24.19 52.79
C SER A 10 42.48 -23.55 51.49
N PRO A 11 43.22 -22.58 50.91
CA PRO A 11 43.03 -22.13 49.53
C PRO A 11 43.71 -23.08 48.54
N GLN A 12 42.95 -23.64 47.59
CA GLN A 12 43.51 -24.36 46.46
C GLN A 12 43.93 -23.37 45.36
N ALA A 13 45.24 -23.21 45.21
CA ALA A 13 45.87 -22.58 44.06
C ALA A 13 45.61 -23.43 42.80
N CYS A 14 44.77 -22.91 41.90
CA CYS A 14 44.68 -23.45 40.54
C CYS A 14 45.83 -22.86 39.71
N THR A 15 46.84 -23.67 39.47
CA THR A 15 47.94 -23.41 38.55
C THR A 15 47.39 -23.26 37.13
N ALA A 16 47.65 -22.11 36.52
CA ALA A 16 47.38 -21.86 35.12
C ALA A 16 48.38 -22.65 34.26
N ILE A 17 47.93 -23.74 33.67
CA ILE A 17 48.65 -24.42 32.59
C ILE A 17 48.28 -23.71 31.29
N SER A 18 49.08 -22.72 30.92
CA SER A 18 49.05 -22.11 29.59
C SER A 18 49.66 -23.10 28.58
N ASN A 19 48.83 -24.00 28.06
CA ASN A 19 49.16 -24.73 26.83
C ASN A 19 49.03 -23.76 25.66
N GLU A 20 50.11 -23.07 25.32
CA GLU A 20 50.19 -22.36 24.05
C GLU A 20 50.21 -23.40 22.91
N PRO A 21 49.28 -23.32 21.94
CA PRO A 21 49.30 -24.23 20.80
C PRO A 21 50.52 -23.90 19.93
N VAL A 22 51.46 -24.84 19.86
CA VAL A 22 52.59 -24.81 18.94
C VAL A 22 52.04 -24.69 17.51
N GLN A 23 52.26 -23.53 16.90
CA GLN A 23 51.90 -23.28 15.50
C GLN A 23 52.80 -24.16 14.60
N PRO A 24 52.25 -25.02 13.74
CA PRO A 24 53.06 -25.80 12.82
C PRO A 24 53.79 -24.87 11.85
N LYS A 25 55.13 -24.99 11.76
CA LYS A 25 55.94 -24.28 10.77
C LYS A 25 55.50 -24.70 9.36
N ILE A 26 54.98 -23.76 8.60
CA ILE A 26 54.59 -23.95 7.20
C ILE A 26 55.87 -23.98 6.36
N THR A 27 56.33 -25.18 6.00
CA THR A 27 57.39 -25.39 5.00
C THR A 27 56.81 -25.31 3.59
N TYR A 28 57.63 -24.86 2.63
CA TYR A 28 57.21 -24.42 1.29
C TYR A 28 56.78 -25.56 0.34
N GLU A 29 56.90 -26.82 0.77
CA GLU A 29 56.78 -27.99 -0.10
C GLU A 29 55.33 -28.54 -0.20
N ASN A 30 54.40 -28.09 0.64
CA ASN A 30 52.99 -28.53 0.62
C ASN A 30 52.07 -27.66 -0.26
N ARG A 31 52.51 -27.31 -1.48
CA ARG A 31 51.73 -26.44 -2.41
C ARG A 31 50.89 -27.16 -3.46
N ASN A 32 50.71 -28.47 -3.33
CA ASN A 32 49.72 -29.21 -4.13
C ASN A 32 48.54 -29.62 -3.24
N ILE A 33 47.75 -28.63 -2.80
CA ILE A 33 46.50 -28.88 -2.08
C ILE A 33 45.37 -28.75 -3.09
N GLY A 34 44.85 -29.90 -3.51
CA GLY A 34 43.55 -30.01 -4.14
C GLY A 34 42.52 -29.27 -3.30
N VAL A 35 41.64 -28.53 -3.96
CA VAL A 35 40.55 -27.78 -3.34
C VAL A 35 39.56 -28.79 -2.76
N GLU A 36 39.86 -29.34 -1.59
CA GLU A 36 38.84 -29.91 -0.72
C GLU A 36 37.95 -28.74 -0.30
N ILE A 37 36.75 -28.73 -0.87
CA ILE A 37 35.67 -27.84 -0.48
C ILE A 37 35.28 -28.25 0.93
N PHE A 38 35.96 -27.70 1.94
CA PHE A 38 35.53 -27.82 3.32
C PHE A 38 34.10 -27.27 3.40
N PRO A 39 33.09 -28.07 3.78
CA PRO A 39 31.76 -27.54 4.04
C PRO A 39 31.94 -26.48 5.14
N ASN A 40 31.53 -25.25 4.85
CA ASN A 40 31.55 -24.17 5.84
C ASN A 40 30.96 -24.71 7.15
N PRO A 41 31.66 -24.60 8.30
CA PRO A 41 31.14 -25.10 9.56
C PRO A 41 29.76 -24.50 9.77
N ALA A 42 28.78 -25.36 10.07
CA ALA A 42 27.41 -24.95 10.31
C ALA A 42 27.44 -23.79 11.31
N LYS A 43 26.86 -22.64 10.93
CA LYS A 43 26.79 -21.48 11.82
C LYS A 43 26.25 -21.95 13.17
N PRO A 44 26.88 -21.58 14.30
CA PRO A 44 26.36 -21.95 15.61
C PRO A 44 24.89 -21.53 15.65
N LYS A 45 24.01 -22.48 16.01
CA LYS A 45 22.58 -22.21 16.17
C LYS A 45 22.49 -21.03 17.13
N VAL A 46 22.02 -19.89 16.62
CA VAL A 46 21.76 -18.71 17.45
C VAL A 46 20.89 -19.22 18.59
N GLU A 47 21.42 -19.13 19.82
CA GLU A 47 20.70 -19.53 21.03
C GLU A 47 19.32 -18.91 20.95
N GLY A 48 18.31 -19.78 20.88
CA GLY A 48 16.94 -19.38 20.65
C GLY A 48 16.59 -18.32 21.68
N LYS A 49 16.01 -17.20 21.22
CA LYS A 49 15.40 -16.22 22.12
C LYS A 49 14.58 -17.01 23.13
N GLY A 50 14.91 -16.88 24.42
CA GLY A 50 14.24 -17.57 25.50
C GLY A 50 12.73 -17.48 25.33
N ILE A 51 12.03 -18.55 25.71
CA ILE A 51 10.58 -18.63 25.67
C ILE A 51 10.04 -17.37 26.36
N THR A 52 9.25 -16.58 25.64
CA THR A 52 8.73 -15.33 26.17
C THR A 52 7.70 -15.62 27.26
N ASP A 53 7.63 -14.82 28.31
CA ASP A 53 6.66 -15.01 29.42
C ASP A 53 5.22 -15.08 28.91
N LYS A 54 4.90 -14.35 27.84
CA LYS A 54 3.60 -14.42 27.16
C LYS A 54 3.28 -15.80 26.60
N TYR A 55 4.29 -16.54 26.15
CA TYR A 55 4.10 -17.90 25.67
C TYR A 55 3.85 -18.88 26.82
N LEU A 56 4.49 -18.67 27.97
CA LEU A 56 4.23 -19.46 29.18
C LEU A 56 2.81 -19.19 29.70
N GLU A 57 2.39 -17.92 29.76
CA GLU A 57 1.01 -17.53 30.12
C GLU A 57 -0.02 -18.15 29.17
N TYR A 58 0.28 -18.18 27.86
CA TYR A 58 -0.55 -18.86 26.86
C TYR A 58 -0.62 -20.38 27.08
N MET A 59 0.49 -21.03 27.43
CA MET A 59 0.53 -22.46 27.72
C MET A 59 -0.22 -22.83 29.01
N GLU A 60 -0.12 -22.02 30.06
CA GLU A 60 -0.92 -22.20 31.28
C GLU A 60 -2.41 -22.00 31.01
N TRP A 61 -2.77 -21.00 30.22
CA TRP A 61 -4.14 -20.78 29.78
C TRP A 61 -4.65 -21.98 28.97
N PHE A 62 -3.84 -22.54 28.07
CA PHE A 62 -4.16 -23.74 27.30
C PHE A 62 -4.34 -24.97 28.18
N GLY A 63 -3.50 -25.15 29.21
CA GLY A 63 -3.66 -26.23 30.19
C GLY A 63 -5.00 -26.18 30.91
N LYS A 64 -5.42 -24.98 31.35
CA LYS A 64 -6.71 -24.76 32.03
C LYS A 64 -7.92 -24.90 31.09
N HIS A 65 -7.77 -24.59 29.81
CA HIS A 65 -8.88 -24.52 28.84
C HIS A 65 -8.78 -25.55 27.70
N TRP A 66 -8.00 -26.63 27.87
CA TRP A 66 -7.71 -27.60 26.81
C TRP A 66 -8.97 -28.18 26.15
N ARG A 67 -10.04 -28.37 26.94
CA ARG A 67 -11.34 -28.86 26.47
C ARG A 67 -12.05 -27.86 25.56
N LEU A 68 -12.01 -26.57 25.89
CA LEU A 68 -12.54 -25.50 25.04
C LEU A 68 -11.74 -25.39 23.74
N CYS A 69 -10.43 -25.57 23.79
CA CYS A 69 -9.57 -25.60 22.60
C CYS A 69 -9.89 -26.81 21.71
N GLN A 70 -10.14 -27.99 22.27
CA GLN A 70 -10.61 -29.14 21.49
C GLN A 70 -11.98 -28.91 20.85
N LEU A 71 -12.92 -28.30 21.57
CA LEU A 71 -14.25 -27.97 21.04
C LEU A 71 -14.20 -26.87 19.97
N ALA A 72 -13.19 -25.99 20.02
CA ALA A 72 -12.95 -24.98 19.01
C ALA A 72 -12.35 -25.54 17.71
N ILE A 73 -11.82 -26.77 17.71
CA ILE A 73 -11.40 -27.45 16.49
C ILE A 73 -12.67 -27.85 15.72
N PRO A 74 -12.90 -27.29 14.52
CA PRO A 74 -14.09 -27.64 13.75
C PRO A 74 -14.04 -29.12 13.37
N ARG A 75 -15.10 -29.88 13.75
CA ARG A 75 -15.24 -31.31 13.43
C ARG A 75 -15.14 -31.61 11.94
N LEU A 76 -15.56 -30.67 11.09
CA LEU A 76 -15.48 -30.76 9.64
C LEU A 76 -14.62 -29.61 9.13
N HIS A 77 -13.39 -29.94 8.73
CA HIS A 77 -12.54 -29.03 7.99
C HIS A 77 -13.06 -28.95 6.55
N ASN A 78 -14.05 -28.08 6.32
CA ASN A 78 -14.47 -27.76 4.96
C ASN A 78 -13.29 -27.09 4.26
N LYS A 79 -12.54 -27.85 3.45
CA LYS A 79 -11.50 -27.31 2.58
C LYS A 79 -12.17 -26.24 1.73
N LYS A 80 -11.92 -24.96 2.02
CA LYS A 80 -12.44 -23.85 1.21
C LYS A 80 -11.99 -24.10 -0.22
N PHE A 81 -12.93 -24.47 -1.09
CA PHE A 81 -12.81 -24.63 -2.53
C PHE A 81 -11.38 -25.01 -2.98
N VAL A 82 -11.03 -26.30 -2.92
CA VAL A 82 -9.86 -26.79 -3.67
C VAL A 82 -10.25 -26.69 -5.13
N ARG A 83 -9.71 -25.70 -5.85
CA ARG A 83 -9.85 -25.63 -7.30
C ARG A 83 -9.37 -26.99 -7.84
N PRO A 84 -10.17 -27.73 -8.63
CA PRO A 84 -9.71 -28.99 -9.20
C PRO A 84 -8.38 -28.74 -9.88
N GLU A 85 -7.39 -29.60 -9.60
CA GLU A 85 -6.09 -29.52 -10.25
C GLU A 85 -6.30 -29.75 -11.74
N GLU A 86 -6.46 -28.66 -12.49
CA GLU A 86 -6.31 -28.68 -13.94
C GLU A 86 -4.91 -29.23 -14.19
N LYS A 87 -4.84 -30.43 -14.77
CA LYS A 87 -3.58 -31.00 -15.22
C LYS A 87 -2.97 -29.98 -16.19
N ASP A 88 -1.87 -29.34 -15.79
CA ASP A 88 -1.10 -28.42 -16.62
C ASP A 88 -0.55 -29.18 -17.86
N THR A 89 -1.36 -29.42 -18.88
CA THR A 89 -0.95 -30.10 -20.12
C THR A 89 -0.06 -29.25 -21.01
N TYR A 90 0.37 -28.06 -20.56
CA TYR A 90 1.10 -27.08 -21.36
C TYR A 90 2.48 -26.69 -20.82
N ARG A 91 3.16 -27.56 -20.06
CA ARG A 91 4.60 -27.38 -19.82
C ARG A 91 5.44 -27.89 -21.01
N LYS A 92 5.18 -27.37 -22.20
CA LYS A 92 6.24 -27.32 -23.22
C LYS A 92 7.27 -26.33 -22.69
N ILE A 93 8.44 -26.83 -22.31
CA ILE A 93 9.58 -26.00 -21.90
C ILE A 93 9.94 -25.15 -23.11
N LEU A 94 9.45 -23.92 -23.14
CA LEU A 94 9.80 -22.96 -24.18
C LEU A 94 11.30 -22.65 -24.07
N PRO A 95 12.00 -22.43 -25.20
CA PRO A 95 13.40 -22.05 -25.18
C PRO A 95 13.60 -20.80 -24.32
N LYS A 96 14.68 -20.81 -23.54
CA LYS A 96 15.03 -19.73 -22.60
C LYS A 96 15.29 -18.46 -23.42
N LEU A 97 14.43 -17.45 -23.29
CA LEU A 97 14.66 -16.15 -23.91
C LEU A 97 15.92 -15.48 -23.31
N ALA A 98 16.61 -14.67 -24.10
CA ALA A 98 17.79 -13.92 -23.66
C ALA A 98 17.50 -13.09 -22.40
N ASP A 99 18.46 -12.99 -21.47
CA ASP A 99 18.28 -12.42 -20.12
C ASP A 99 17.67 -11.01 -20.08
N HIS A 100 17.97 -10.18 -21.08
CA HIS A 100 17.41 -8.82 -21.19
C HIS A 100 15.92 -8.83 -21.61
N VAL A 101 15.47 -9.83 -22.37
CA VAL A 101 14.06 -10.04 -22.78
C VAL A 101 13.29 -10.81 -21.70
N ALA A 102 13.93 -11.79 -21.05
CA ALA A 102 13.40 -12.49 -19.88
C ALA A 102 13.06 -11.51 -18.75
N PHE A 103 13.88 -10.48 -18.57
CA PHE A 103 13.68 -9.42 -17.58
C PHE A 103 12.42 -8.56 -17.79
N PHE A 104 12.05 -8.26 -19.05
CA PHE A 104 10.82 -7.51 -19.35
C PHE A 104 9.57 -8.40 -19.37
N THR A 105 9.71 -9.68 -19.73
CA THR A 105 8.60 -10.64 -19.71
C THR A 105 8.20 -11.04 -18.30
N GLU A 106 9.15 -11.09 -17.34
CA GLU A 106 8.85 -11.23 -15.89
C GLU A 106 7.93 -10.13 -15.34
N GLN A 107 7.97 -8.93 -15.93
CA GLN A 107 7.18 -7.78 -15.47
C GLN A 107 5.72 -7.84 -15.94
N MET A 108 5.50 -8.39 -17.13
CA MET A 108 4.16 -8.74 -17.62
C MET A 108 3.69 -10.09 -17.07
N SER A 109 4.56 -10.89 -16.44
CA SER A 109 4.22 -12.22 -15.92
C SER A 109 3.81 -12.24 -14.46
N SER A 110 3.82 -11.12 -13.71
CA SER A 110 3.14 -11.13 -12.40
C SER A 110 1.66 -11.43 -12.67
N PRO A 111 1.13 -12.58 -12.20
CA PRO A 111 -0.17 -13.05 -12.65
C PRO A 111 -1.24 -12.02 -12.33
N THR A 112 -1.07 -11.29 -11.22
CA THR A 112 -1.99 -10.25 -10.75
C THR A 112 -2.04 -9.02 -11.63
N VAL A 113 -0.91 -8.40 -12.04
CA VAL A 113 -0.97 -7.20 -12.89
C VAL A 113 -1.50 -7.54 -14.26
N ARG A 114 -1.05 -8.65 -14.85
CA ARG A 114 -1.53 -9.11 -16.16
C ARG A 114 -3.02 -9.40 -16.11
N TYR A 115 -3.48 -10.15 -15.10
CA TYR A 115 -4.89 -10.47 -14.92
C TYR A 115 -5.75 -9.23 -14.70
N LEU A 116 -5.30 -8.27 -13.89
CA LEU A 116 -6.02 -7.02 -13.67
C LEU A 116 -6.11 -6.17 -14.94
N THR A 117 -5.04 -6.15 -15.76
CA THR A 117 -5.00 -5.38 -17.00
C THR A 117 -5.88 -6.02 -18.07
N MET A 118 -5.84 -7.35 -18.20
CA MET A 118 -6.69 -8.11 -19.12
C MET A 118 -8.16 -8.04 -18.71
N ASN A 119 -8.48 -8.20 -17.42
CA ASN A 119 -9.85 -8.05 -16.93
C ASN A 119 -10.38 -6.64 -17.13
N LYS A 120 -9.54 -5.62 -16.93
CA LYS A 120 -9.93 -4.25 -17.24
C LYS A 120 -10.29 -4.14 -18.72
N LEU A 121 -9.44 -4.61 -19.63
CA LEU A 121 -9.68 -4.58 -21.08
C LEU A 121 -10.99 -5.29 -21.45
N ASN A 122 -11.16 -6.53 -20.98
CA ASN A 122 -12.29 -7.40 -21.33
C ASN A 122 -13.63 -6.90 -20.76
N HIS A 123 -13.61 -6.18 -19.64
CA HIS A 123 -14.84 -5.75 -18.96
C HIS A 123 -15.04 -4.22 -18.95
N GLN A 124 -14.19 -3.45 -19.62
CA GLN A 124 -14.27 -1.98 -19.62
C GLN A 124 -15.56 -1.46 -20.28
N SER A 125 -16.05 -2.16 -21.30
CA SER A 125 -17.30 -1.82 -22.02
C SER A 125 -18.54 -2.02 -21.15
N HIS A 126 -18.56 -3.09 -20.35
CA HIS A 126 -19.74 -3.50 -19.56
C HIS A 126 -19.79 -2.87 -18.17
N MET A 127 -18.67 -2.33 -17.67
CA MET A 127 -18.57 -1.82 -16.31
C MET A 127 -18.59 -0.28 -16.25
N GLY A 128 -19.29 0.27 -15.26
CA GLY A 128 -19.38 1.72 -15.08
C GLY A 128 -18.05 2.42 -14.76
N LYS A 129 -17.99 3.74 -14.98
CA LYS A 129 -16.79 4.59 -14.77
C LYS A 129 -16.16 4.43 -13.37
N LYS A 130 -16.96 4.20 -12.33
CA LYS A 130 -16.48 3.99 -10.95
C LYS A 130 -15.64 2.71 -10.83
N TRP A 131 -16.04 1.62 -11.47
CA TRP A 131 -15.29 0.37 -11.49
C TRP A 131 -13.96 0.53 -12.23
N SER A 132 -13.98 1.18 -13.40
CA SER A 132 -12.76 1.45 -14.18
C SER A 132 -11.74 2.29 -13.40
N LYS A 133 -12.20 3.30 -12.65
CA LYS A 133 -11.34 4.07 -11.73
C LYS A 133 -10.74 3.20 -10.63
N LYS A 134 -11.56 2.34 -10.00
CA LYS A 134 -11.08 1.41 -8.95
C LYS A 134 -10.04 0.45 -9.52
N MET A 135 -10.28 -0.11 -10.70
CA MET A 135 -9.35 -1.05 -11.33
C MET A 135 -8.04 -0.38 -11.73
N ARG A 136 -8.09 0.86 -12.25
CA ARG A 136 -6.89 1.66 -12.54
C ARG A 136 -6.08 1.94 -11.27
N LYS A 137 -6.73 2.27 -10.15
CA LYS A 137 -6.05 2.44 -8.85
C LYS A 137 -5.36 1.15 -8.41
N THR A 138 -6.02 0.01 -8.53
CA THR A 138 -5.45 -1.29 -8.16
C THR A 138 -4.23 -1.63 -9.04
N ILE A 139 -4.36 -1.47 -10.36
CA ILE A 139 -3.27 -1.68 -11.32
C ILE A 139 -2.06 -0.79 -10.96
N ASN A 140 -2.29 0.51 -10.72
CA ASN A 140 -1.22 1.43 -10.35
C ASN A 140 -0.57 1.07 -9.01
N LYS A 141 -1.35 0.60 -8.03
CA LYS A 141 -0.82 0.14 -6.74
C LYS A 141 0.05 -1.10 -6.90
N SER A 142 -0.37 -2.06 -7.73
CA SER A 142 0.44 -3.25 -8.05
C SER A 142 1.72 -2.91 -8.83
N TRP A 143 1.67 -1.93 -9.73
CA TRP A 143 2.89 -1.39 -10.35
C TRP A 143 3.81 -0.75 -9.33
N GLY A 144 3.28 0.01 -8.36
CA GLY A 144 4.06 0.58 -7.27
C GLY A 144 4.77 -0.49 -6.42
N THR A 145 4.12 -1.62 -6.14
CA THR A 145 4.76 -2.74 -5.42
C THR A 145 5.89 -3.40 -6.22
N ILE A 146 5.73 -3.56 -7.53
CA ILE A 146 6.79 -4.08 -8.42
C ILE A 146 7.96 -3.09 -8.48
N TYR A 147 7.66 -1.80 -8.61
CA TYR A 147 8.69 -0.75 -8.67
C TYR A 147 9.48 -0.67 -7.36
N ASN A 148 8.79 -0.75 -6.21
CA ASN A 148 9.43 -0.78 -4.89
C ASN A 148 10.31 -2.01 -4.68
N TYR A 149 9.89 -3.18 -5.18
CA TYR A 149 10.71 -4.38 -5.17
C TYR A 149 11.99 -4.20 -6.00
N TYR A 150 11.88 -3.57 -7.17
CA TYR A 150 13.02 -3.30 -8.05
C TYR A 150 14.01 -2.30 -7.44
N GLU A 151 13.50 -1.18 -6.93
CA GLU A 151 14.28 -0.19 -6.16
C GLU A 151 15.04 -0.86 -5.02
N LYS A 152 14.37 -1.76 -4.28
CA LYS A 152 14.98 -2.56 -3.22
C LYS A 152 16.09 -3.47 -3.77
N LYS A 153 15.83 -4.25 -4.83
CA LYS A 153 16.82 -5.15 -5.45
C LYS A 153 18.04 -4.38 -5.98
N LYS A 154 17.83 -3.21 -6.62
CA LYS A 154 18.91 -2.30 -7.04
C LYS A 154 19.74 -1.81 -5.85
N ARG A 155 19.07 -1.40 -4.77
CA ARG A 155 19.73 -0.97 -3.52
C ARG A 155 20.55 -2.10 -2.91
N ASP A 156 20.02 -3.31 -2.86
CA ASP A 156 20.70 -4.48 -2.32
C ASP A 156 21.91 -4.88 -3.18
N MET A 157 21.79 -4.82 -4.50
CA MET A 157 22.93 -5.01 -5.42
C MET A 157 24.02 -3.95 -5.23
N ARG A 158 23.66 -2.69 -5.03
CA ARG A 158 24.63 -1.62 -4.71
C ARG A 158 25.32 -1.89 -3.38
N LYS A 159 24.57 -2.27 -2.35
CA LYS A 159 25.12 -2.63 -1.02
C LYS A 159 26.07 -3.82 -1.12
N TYR A 160 25.70 -4.85 -1.90
CA TYR A 160 26.55 -6.01 -2.13
C TYR A 160 27.86 -5.62 -2.83
N LYS A 161 27.80 -4.80 -3.88
CA LYS A 161 29.00 -4.26 -4.55
C LYS A 161 29.88 -3.45 -3.59
N LEU A 162 29.28 -2.57 -2.78
CA LEU A 162 30.00 -1.80 -1.76
C LEU A 162 30.67 -2.69 -0.72
N LYS A 163 29.97 -3.73 -0.22
CA LYS A 163 30.50 -4.68 0.75
C LYS A 163 31.67 -5.49 0.17
N ARG A 164 31.57 -5.87 -1.10
CA ARG A 164 32.64 -6.58 -1.81
C ARG A 164 33.85 -5.68 -2.07
N LEU A 165 33.62 -4.40 -2.38
CA LEU A 165 34.68 -3.40 -2.50
C LEU A 165 35.37 -3.10 -1.16
N SER A 166 34.62 -3.07 -0.05
CA SER A 166 35.19 -2.84 1.28
C SER A 166 35.95 -4.04 1.83
N GLN A 167 35.58 -5.26 1.43
CA GLN A 167 36.24 -6.50 1.85
C GLN A 167 37.48 -6.84 1.00
N GLY A 168 37.62 -6.28 -0.21
CA GLY A 168 38.87 -6.36 -0.96
C GLY A 168 39.96 -5.58 -0.24
N LYS A 169 41.16 -6.18 -0.08
CA LYS A 169 42.36 -5.46 0.39
C LYS A 169 42.46 -4.17 -0.43
N LYS A 170 42.42 -3.00 0.24
CA LYS A 170 42.52 -1.70 -0.42
C LYS A 170 43.83 -1.69 -1.21
N LYS A 171 43.78 -1.93 -2.53
CA LYS A 171 44.94 -1.71 -3.39
C LYS A 171 45.30 -0.23 -3.23
N LYS A 172 46.56 0.05 -2.85
CA LYS A 172 47.07 1.43 -2.83
C LYS A 172 46.78 2.02 -4.22
N MET A 173 46.01 3.09 -4.26
CA MET A 173 45.65 3.71 -5.55
C MET A 173 46.93 4.23 -6.20
N SER A 174 47.02 4.08 -7.52
CA SER A 174 48.11 4.67 -8.30
C SER A 174 48.06 6.20 -8.15
N GLY A 175 49.22 6.86 -8.20
CA GLY A 175 49.29 8.33 -8.16
C GLY A 175 48.47 9.01 -9.26
N LYS A 176 48.26 8.33 -10.41
CA LYS A 176 47.37 8.82 -11.48
C LYS A 176 45.89 8.79 -11.08
N ASP A 177 45.47 7.77 -10.32
CA ASP A 177 44.09 7.64 -9.84
C ASP A 177 43.75 8.65 -8.74
N LEU A 178 44.76 9.05 -7.94
CA LEU A 178 44.63 10.12 -6.95
C LEU A 178 44.35 11.46 -7.62
N LYS A 179 45.13 11.82 -8.65
CA LYS A 179 44.92 13.06 -9.42
C LYS A 179 43.54 13.08 -10.11
N SER A 180 43.15 11.97 -10.74
CA SER A 180 41.82 11.85 -11.35
C SER A 180 40.68 11.97 -10.32
N LYS A 181 40.88 11.47 -9.09
CA LYS A 181 39.92 11.67 -7.99
C LYS A 181 39.86 13.12 -7.55
N GLU A 182 40.98 13.80 -7.40
CA GLU A 182 41.02 15.23 -7.04
C GLU A 182 40.33 16.10 -8.10
N GLU A 183 40.54 15.81 -9.39
CA GLU A 183 39.82 16.44 -10.50
C GLU A 183 38.31 16.13 -10.45
N PHE A 184 37.93 14.90 -10.10
CA PHE A 184 36.53 14.53 -9.94
C PHE A 184 35.87 15.27 -8.76
N TYR A 185 36.55 15.37 -7.62
CA TYR A 185 36.05 16.09 -6.45
C TYR A 185 35.99 17.61 -6.69
N SER A 186 36.97 18.18 -7.39
CA SER A 186 36.92 19.60 -7.78
C SER A 186 35.77 19.89 -8.75
N ASN A 187 35.45 18.96 -9.65
CA ASN A 187 34.30 19.07 -10.55
C ASN A 187 32.94 18.84 -9.85
N LEU A 188 32.90 18.05 -8.77
CA LEU A 188 31.70 17.91 -7.91
C LEU A 188 31.42 19.17 -7.08
N ALA A 189 32.48 19.87 -6.66
CA ALA A 189 32.36 21.12 -5.91
C ALA A 189 31.86 22.29 -6.76
N LYS A 190 32.04 22.24 -8.09
CA LYS A 190 31.47 23.21 -9.02
C LYS A 190 29.94 23.06 -9.03
N ARG A 191 29.24 24.12 -8.64
CA ARG A 191 27.78 24.18 -8.64
C ARG A 191 27.27 23.92 -10.06
N LYS A 192 26.52 22.84 -10.26
CA LYS A 192 25.81 22.60 -11.52
C LYS A 192 24.77 23.70 -11.70
N GLU A 193 24.93 24.49 -12.74
CA GLU A 193 23.87 25.40 -13.14
C GLU A 193 22.65 24.56 -13.53
N PRO A 194 21.47 24.81 -12.93
CA PRO A 194 20.28 24.08 -13.32
C PRO A 194 20.05 24.30 -14.83
N PRO A 195 19.70 23.26 -15.59
CA PRO A 195 19.41 23.42 -17.01
C PRO A 195 18.32 24.47 -17.15
N LYS A 196 18.61 25.55 -17.88
CA LYS A 196 17.61 26.57 -18.20
C LYS A 196 16.49 25.84 -18.95
N PRO A 197 15.24 25.87 -18.47
CA PRO A 197 14.15 25.23 -19.18
C PRO A 197 14.10 25.82 -20.60
N PRO A 198 13.85 24.99 -21.63
CA PRO A 198 13.68 25.52 -22.98
C PRO A 198 12.60 26.60 -22.94
N PRO A 199 12.79 27.71 -23.69
CA PRO A 199 11.79 28.77 -23.75
C PRO A 199 10.46 28.14 -24.16
N LYS A 200 9.45 28.25 -23.29
CA LYS A 200 8.12 27.73 -23.60
C LYS A 200 7.60 28.51 -24.80
N GLU A 201 7.47 27.84 -25.94
CA GLU A 201 6.71 28.35 -27.07
C GLU A 201 5.32 28.73 -26.54
N LYS A 202 5.02 30.03 -26.55
CA LYS A 202 3.70 30.54 -26.19
C LYS A 202 2.76 30.02 -27.28
N LYS A 203 1.98 28.98 -26.97
CA LYS A 203 0.90 28.55 -27.86
C LYS A 203 0.05 29.78 -28.18
N PRO A 204 -0.29 30.03 -29.47
CA PRO A 204 -1.14 31.15 -29.82
C PRO A 204 -2.42 31.04 -28.99
N LYS A 205 -2.82 32.14 -28.35
CA LYS A 205 -4.09 32.21 -27.63
C LYS A 205 -5.17 31.90 -28.65
N ARG A 206 -5.84 30.75 -28.53
CA ARG A 206 -7.01 30.46 -29.35
C ARG A 206 -8.09 31.44 -28.93
N GLU A 207 -8.53 32.28 -29.85
CA GLU A 207 -9.67 33.15 -29.61
C GLU A 207 -10.90 32.29 -29.26
N PRO A 208 -11.70 32.69 -28.27
CA PRO A 208 -12.90 31.96 -27.93
C PRO A 208 -13.87 32.03 -29.11
N ASN A 209 -14.32 30.87 -29.59
CA ASN A 209 -15.36 30.81 -30.61
C ASN A 209 -16.69 31.28 -30.00
N LEU A 210 -17.05 32.55 -30.27
CA LEU A 210 -18.21 33.23 -29.71
C LEU A 210 -19.54 32.62 -30.21
N GLU A 211 -19.57 32.12 -31.44
CA GLU A 211 -20.74 31.47 -32.05
C GLU A 211 -21.14 30.22 -31.27
N ARG A 212 -20.15 29.36 -30.96
CA ARG A 212 -20.37 28.14 -30.16
C ARG A 212 -20.82 28.45 -28.73
N LEU A 213 -20.33 29.56 -28.15
CA LEU A 213 -20.79 30.03 -26.84
C LEU A 213 -22.27 30.44 -26.88
N GLY A 214 -22.69 31.09 -27.97
CA GLY A 214 -24.11 31.37 -28.26
C GLY A 214 -24.95 30.10 -28.34
N GLU A 215 -24.53 29.10 -29.12
CA GLU A 215 -25.24 27.81 -29.24
C GLU A 215 -25.40 27.07 -27.91
N MET A 216 -24.39 27.14 -27.04
CA MET A 216 -24.44 26.49 -25.72
C MET A 216 -25.29 27.27 -24.71
N ALA A 217 -25.43 28.58 -24.90
CA ALA A 217 -26.26 29.44 -24.04
C ALA A 217 -27.75 29.23 -24.30
N VAL A 218 -28.13 28.84 -25.53
CA VAL A 218 -29.53 28.52 -25.85
C VAL A 218 -29.95 27.23 -25.12
N PRO A 219 -30.98 27.27 -24.26
CA PRO A 219 -31.49 26.07 -23.60
C PRO A 219 -32.01 25.10 -24.65
N LYS A 220 -31.49 23.87 -24.65
CA LYS A 220 -31.94 22.84 -25.58
C LYS A 220 -33.37 22.43 -25.24
N GLU A 221 -34.27 22.64 -26.19
CA GLU A 221 -35.64 22.13 -26.09
C GLU A 221 -35.61 20.61 -25.93
N ARG A 222 -36.20 20.13 -24.82
CA ARG A 222 -36.33 18.70 -24.54
C ARG A 222 -37.67 18.23 -25.09
N ILE A 223 -37.67 17.82 -26.35
CA ILE A 223 -38.83 17.13 -26.94
C ILE A 223 -38.87 15.72 -26.33
N TYR A 224 -39.88 15.45 -25.51
CA TYR A 224 -40.15 14.11 -25.00
C TYR A 224 -40.68 13.26 -26.16
N THR A 225 -39.77 12.58 -26.84
CA THR A 225 -40.15 11.53 -27.79
C THR A 225 -40.50 10.28 -27.00
N PRO A 226 -41.75 9.78 -27.09
CA PRO A 226 -42.06 8.47 -26.50
C PRO A 226 -41.12 7.43 -27.12
N PRO A 227 -40.63 6.46 -26.33
CA PRO A 227 -39.70 5.46 -26.84
C PRO A 227 -40.35 4.73 -28.01
N THR A 228 -39.71 4.76 -29.18
CA THR A 228 -40.19 4.05 -30.35
C THR A 228 -40.19 2.56 -30.05
N ILE A 229 -41.38 1.95 -29.95
CA ILE A 229 -41.53 0.51 -29.76
C ILE A 229 -41.18 -0.16 -31.09
N LYS A 230 -39.91 -0.54 -31.24
CA LYS A 230 -39.47 -1.29 -32.42
C LYS A 230 -40.03 -2.70 -32.33
N PRO A 231 -40.58 -3.26 -33.43
CA PRO A 231 -41.04 -4.64 -33.42
C PRO A 231 -39.88 -5.57 -33.08
N VAL A 232 -40.16 -6.57 -32.24
CA VAL A 232 -39.17 -7.58 -31.85
C VAL A 232 -38.71 -8.33 -33.11
N SER A 233 -37.41 -8.56 -33.26
CA SER A 233 -36.90 -9.23 -34.45
C SER A 233 -37.48 -10.65 -34.58
N LYS A 234 -37.79 -11.09 -35.80
CA LYS A 234 -38.34 -12.43 -36.06
C LYS A 234 -37.45 -13.55 -35.50
N ALA A 235 -36.14 -13.33 -35.44
CA ALA A 235 -35.17 -14.25 -34.84
C ALA A 235 -35.30 -14.32 -33.31
N ALA A 236 -35.56 -13.20 -32.63
CA ALA A 236 -35.77 -13.19 -31.19
C ALA A 236 -37.07 -13.90 -30.78
N LEU A 237 -38.12 -13.84 -31.61
CA LEU A 237 -39.36 -14.60 -31.38
C LEU A 237 -39.16 -16.13 -31.48
N LYS A 238 -38.19 -16.58 -32.29
CA LYS A 238 -37.86 -18.00 -32.48
C LYS A 238 -36.74 -18.50 -31.54
N TYR A 239 -36.15 -17.62 -30.74
CA TYR A 239 -34.98 -17.98 -29.94
C TYR A 239 -35.39 -18.74 -28.68
N ASN A 240 -34.94 -19.99 -28.57
CA ASN A 240 -35.06 -20.78 -27.36
C ASN A 240 -33.98 -20.34 -26.36
N ALA A 241 -34.42 -19.83 -25.19
CA ALA A 241 -33.51 -19.38 -24.16
C ALA A 241 -32.65 -20.53 -23.64
N THR A 242 -31.33 -20.33 -23.60
CA THR A 242 -30.41 -21.29 -22.98
C THR A 242 -30.69 -21.45 -21.49
N GLU A 243 -30.38 -22.63 -20.94
CA GLU A 243 -30.55 -22.92 -19.51
C GLU A 243 -29.90 -21.86 -18.60
N ARG A 244 -28.73 -21.36 -18.99
CA ARG A 244 -28.04 -20.28 -18.27
C ARG A 244 -28.85 -18.98 -18.25
N LEU A 245 -29.48 -18.61 -19.37
CA LEU A 245 -30.35 -17.44 -19.41
C LEU A 245 -31.59 -17.63 -18.54
N LEU A 246 -32.15 -18.84 -18.51
CA LEU A 246 -33.26 -19.16 -17.61
C LEU A 246 -32.85 -19.01 -16.14
N VAL A 247 -31.67 -19.47 -15.76
CA VAL A 247 -31.14 -19.27 -14.39
C VAL A 247 -30.93 -17.80 -14.06
N ILE A 248 -30.39 -17.00 -14.98
CA ILE A 248 -30.16 -15.56 -14.78
C ILE A 248 -31.49 -14.79 -14.72
N SER A 249 -32.49 -15.22 -15.49
CA SER A 249 -33.81 -14.59 -15.52
C SER A 249 -34.56 -14.72 -14.20
N ARG A 250 -34.28 -15.79 -13.43
CA ARG A 250 -34.86 -15.98 -12.10
C ARG A 250 -34.22 -14.98 -11.13
N PRO A 251 -35.01 -14.11 -10.46
CA PRO A 251 -34.45 -13.18 -9.50
C PRO A 251 -33.81 -13.97 -8.34
N PRO A 252 -32.65 -13.53 -7.83
CA PRO A 252 -31.96 -14.22 -6.75
C PRO A 252 -32.86 -14.46 -5.53
N PRO A 253 -32.72 -15.60 -4.81
CA PRO A 253 -33.63 -15.99 -3.71
C PRO A 253 -33.74 -14.96 -2.58
N ARG A 254 -32.72 -14.11 -2.42
CA ARG A 254 -32.72 -12.97 -1.49
C ARG A 254 -33.83 -11.95 -1.75
N TYR A 255 -34.33 -11.83 -2.98
CA TYR A 255 -35.39 -10.88 -3.33
C TYR A 255 -36.78 -11.40 -2.96
N PHE A 256 -36.97 -12.72 -2.82
CA PHE A 256 -38.21 -13.30 -2.32
C PHE A 256 -38.32 -13.24 -0.79
N LYS A 257 -37.26 -12.83 -0.09
CA LYS A 257 -37.33 -12.51 1.34
C LYS A 257 -37.97 -11.14 1.52
N ILE A 258 -39.27 -11.08 1.27
CA ILE A 258 -40.08 -9.91 1.60
C ILE A 258 -39.98 -9.74 3.11
N LEU A 259 -39.47 -8.59 3.56
CA LEU A 259 -39.47 -8.26 4.98
C LEU A 259 -40.92 -8.26 5.46
N PRO A 260 -41.22 -8.79 6.67
CA PRO A 260 -42.56 -8.70 7.21
C PRO A 260 -43.00 -7.23 7.24
N PRO A 261 -44.30 -6.93 7.00
CA PRO A 261 -44.79 -5.57 7.02
C PRO A 261 -44.45 -4.92 8.38
N LEU A 262 -44.01 -3.65 8.33
CA LEU A 262 -43.77 -2.89 9.55
C LEU A 262 -45.11 -2.63 10.23
N ILE A 263 -45.35 -3.30 11.35
CA ILE A 263 -46.49 -3.02 12.21
C ILE A 263 -46.11 -1.80 13.06
N PRO A 264 -46.73 -0.62 12.86
CA PRO A 264 -46.43 0.57 13.66
C PRO A 264 -46.67 0.25 15.15
N GLY A 265 -45.75 0.68 16.01
CA GLY A 265 -45.80 0.41 17.45
C GLY A 265 -45.21 -0.94 17.90
N LYS A 266 -44.96 -1.90 16.99
CA LYS A 266 -44.29 -3.16 17.34
C LYS A 266 -42.77 -2.97 17.40
N VAL A 267 -42.28 -2.42 18.51
CA VAL A 267 -40.85 -2.28 18.80
C VAL A 267 -40.34 -3.51 19.56
N LYS A 268 -39.05 -3.86 19.44
CA LYS A 268 -38.44 -4.91 20.26
C LYS A 268 -38.61 -4.56 21.75
N LYS A 269 -38.97 -5.54 22.59
CA LYS A 269 -39.12 -5.34 24.05
C LYS A 269 -37.89 -4.70 24.70
N SER A 270 -36.69 -5.00 24.19
CA SER A 270 -35.43 -4.40 24.67
C SER A 270 -35.31 -2.91 24.36
N ALA A 271 -35.90 -2.43 23.26
CA ALA A 271 -35.88 -1.02 22.91
C ALA A 271 -36.81 -0.21 23.83
N LEU A 272 -37.94 -0.78 24.26
CA LEU A 272 -38.82 -0.17 25.25
C LEU A 272 -38.16 -0.02 26.63
N LYS A 273 -37.26 -0.96 26.97
CA LYS A 273 -36.49 -0.96 28.23
C LYS A 273 -35.15 -0.21 28.12
N TYR A 274 -34.79 0.28 26.93
CA TYR A 274 -33.48 0.86 26.72
C TYR A 274 -33.42 2.25 27.32
N VAL A 275 -32.56 2.42 28.33
CA VAL A 275 -32.19 3.72 28.88
C VAL A 275 -30.95 4.19 28.14
N ALA A 276 -31.04 5.37 27.50
CA ALA A 276 -29.92 5.93 26.75
C ALA A 276 -28.75 6.23 27.69
N THR A 277 -27.55 5.80 27.32
CA THR A 277 -26.33 6.13 28.08
C THR A 277 -26.04 7.63 27.98
N PRO A 278 -25.38 8.23 28.97
CA PRO A 278 -25.06 9.66 28.95
C PRO A 278 -24.21 10.05 27.73
N SER A 279 -23.33 9.16 27.25
CA SER A 279 -22.59 9.37 26.00
C SER A 279 -23.50 9.42 24.78
N PHE A 280 -24.57 8.62 24.76
CA PHE A 280 -25.51 8.61 23.65
C PHE A 280 -26.36 9.89 23.65
N LEU A 281 -26.80 10.34 24.82
CA LEU A 281 -27.49 11.62 24.98
C LEU A 281 -26.64 12.80 24.48
N LYS A 282 -25.36 12.85 24.86
CA LYS A 282 -24.39 13.85 24.35
C LYS A 282 -24.20 13.81 22.83
N MET A 283 -24.28 12.63 22.22
CA MET A 283 -24.19 12.50 20.75
C MET A 283 -25.48 12.94 20.05
N THR A 284 -26.63 12.80 20.70
CA THR A 284 -27.91 13.29 20.18
C THR A 284 -28.11 14.78 20.37
N GLU A 285 -27.38 15.40 21.30
CA GLU A 285 -27.34 16.85 21.42
C GLU A 285 -26.81 17.48 20.11
N PRO A 286 -27.48 18.52 19.58
CA PRO A 286 -27.03 19.17 18.36
C PRO A 286 -25.63 19.75 18.55
N ILE A 287 -24.75 19.50 17.58
CA ILE A 287 -23.37 19.98 17.63
C ILE A 287 -23.37 21.51 17.49
N VAL A 288 -23.14 22.21 18.60
CA VAL A 288 -22.90 23.66 18.60
C VAL A 288 -21.54 23.92 17.96
N ARG A 289 -21.53 24.51 16.76
CA ARG A 289 -20.27 24.88 16.09
C ARG A 289 -19.80 26.22 16.65
N HIS A 290 -18.56 26.28 17.12
CA HIS A 290 -17.93 27.54 17.53
C HIS A 290 -17.11 28.12 16.36
N CYS A 291 -17.53 29.24 15.78
CA CYS A 291 -16.65 30.04 14.93
C CYS A 291 -16.05 31.15 15.79
N GLY A 292 -14.75 31.09 16.06
CA GLY A 292 -14.04 32.16 16.79
C GLY A 292 -14.29 32.19 18.31
N GLY A 293 -14.58 31.06 18.95
CA GLY A 293 -14.67 30.95 20.41
C GLY A 293 -16.04 31.32 21.03
N LYS A 294 -17.04 31.68 20.21
CA LYS A 294 -18.42 31.88 20.66
C LYS A 294 -19.33 30.76 20.13
N PRO A 295 -20.21 30.16 20.95
CA PRO A 295 -21.22 29.22 20.46
C PRO A 295 -22.10 29.91 19.44
N ILE A 296 -22.16 29.37 18.22
CA ILE A 296 -23.20 29.78 17.27
C ILE A 296 -24.50 29.15 17.76
N VAL A 297 -25.21 29.88 18.63
CA VAL A 297 -26.68 29.76 18.64
C VAL A 297 -27.09 30.14 17.23
N THR A 298 -27.84 29.26 16.56
CA THR A 298 -28.38 29.43 15.20
C THR A 298 -28.40 30.89 14.79
N GLN A 299 -27.54 31.28 13.83
CA GLN A 299 -27.49 32.66 13.33
C GLN A 299 -28.89 33.05 12.87
N THR A 300 -29.66 33.70 13.73
CA THR A 300 -30.90 34.35 13.36
C THR A 300 -30.55 35.46 12.38
N GLU A 301 -31.40 35.70 11.40
CA GLU A 301 -31.17 36.68 10.32
C GLU A 301 -30.85 38.09 10.88
N THR A 302 -31.22 38.36 12.14
CA THR A 302 -30.91 39.57 12.90
C THR A 302 -29.42 39.73 13.27
N ASP A 303 -28.65 38.65 13.43
CA ASP A 303 -27.22 38.73 13.78
C ASP A 303 -26.33 38.97 12.54
N ASN A 304 -26.91 38.87 11.35
CA ASN A 304 -26.32 39.24 10.06
C ASN A 304 -26.81 40.63 9.60
N GLN A 305 -27.21 41.51 10.52
CA GLN A 305 -27.75 42.84 10.19
C GLN A 305 -26.80 43.70 9.35
N ASP A 306 -25.50 43.44 9.38
CA ASP A 306 -24.50 44.26 8.72
C ASP A 306 -23.50 43.40 7.93
N CYS A 307 -24.02 42.63 6.98
CA CYS A 307 -23.22 41.88 6.01
C CYS A 307 -22.25 42.77 5.21
N PHE A 308 -22.53 44.08 5.16
CA PHE A 308 -21.73 45.09 4.46
C PHE A 308 -20.73 45.81 5.37
N THR A 309 -20.78 45.61 6.69
CA THR A 309 -19.87 46.28 7.61
C THR A 309 -18.54 45.55 7.64
N VAL A 310 -17.53 46.22 7.09
CA VAL A 310 -16.17 45.69 7.01
C VAL A 310 -15.63 45.47 8.41
N LYS A 311 -15.13 44.25 8.69
CA LYS A 311 -14.54 43.93 9.99
C LYS A 311 -13.42 44.93 10.34
N PRO A 312 -13.31 45.42 11.58
CA PRO A 312 -12.28 46.40 11.96
C PRO A 312 -10.86 45.86 11.80
N SER A 313 -10.68 44.54 11.84
CA SER A 313 -9.39 43.89 11.53
C SER A 313 -9.03 43.97 10.04
N ALA A 314 -10.02 43.98 9.14
CA ALA A 314 -9.80 44.16 7.72
C ALA A 314 -9.40 45.61 7.40
N LEU A 315 -9.95 46.60 8.10
CA LEU A 315 -9.51 48.00 8.00
C LEU A 315 -8.05 48.20 8.42
N LYS A 316 -7.58 47.44 9.41
CA LYS A 316 -6.20 47.48 9.93
C LYS A 316 -5.22 46.60 9.14
N TYR A 317 -5.68 45.88 8.12
CA TYR A 317 -4.86 44.90 7.43
C TYR A 317 -3.82 45.57 6.52
N LYS A 318 -2.53 45.31 6.77
CA LYS A 318 -1.44 45.77 5.90
C LYS A 318 -1.38 44.89 4.65
N ILE A 319 -1.54 45.50 3.48
CA ILE A 319 -1.52 44.80 2.19
C ILE A 319 -0.15 44.13 1.99
N THR A 320 -0.15 42.81 1.81
CA THR A 320 1.07 42.04 1.53
C THR A 320 1.58 42.35 0.11
N ALA A 321 2.90 42.26 -0.09
CA ALA A 321 3.53 42.53 -1.40
C ALA A 321 2.92 41.70 -2.55
N ARG A 322 2.45 40.48 -2.25
CA ARG A 322 1.76 39.63 -3.22
C ARG A 322 0.41 40.20 -3.65
N ILE A 323 -0.39 40.74 -2.73
CA ILE A 323 -1.68 41.33 -3.05
C ILE A 323 -1.48 42.61 -3.87
N LYS A 324 -0.46 43.42 -3.54
CA LYS A 324 -0.08 44.58 -4.37
C LYS A 324 0.22 44.17 -5.81
N LYS A 325 1.06 43.15 -6.00
CA LYS A 325 1.41 42.61 -7.32
C LYS A 325 0.21 42.03 -8.10
N LEU A 326 -0.79 41.49 -7.41
CA LEU A 326 -2.01 40.97 -8.04
C LEU A 326 -3.00 42.08 -8.38
N ALA A 327 -2.98 43.18 -7.64
CA ALA A 327 -3.81 44.36 -7.88
C ALA A 327 -3.25 45.26 -8.98
N GLU A 328 -1.95 45.18 -9.27
CA GLU A 328 -1.34 45.86 -10.41
C GLU A 328 -2.07 45.48 -11.72
N PRO A 329 -2.52 46.46 -12.51
CA PRO A 329 -3.23 46.20 -13.75
C PRO A 329 -2.31 45.42 -14.69
N LYS A 330 -2.79 44.26 -15.11
CA LYS A 330 -2.04 43.43 -16.05
C LYS A 330 -2.15 44.07 -17.42
N GLU A 331 -1.04 44.58 -17.95
CA GLU A 331 -0.96 45.08 -19.33
C GLU A 331 -1.53 44.04 -20.29
N ARG A 332 -2.60 44.42 -21.00
CA ARG A 332 -3.21 43.58 -22.02
C ARG A 332 -2.36 43.69 -23.28
N GLN A 333 -1.44 42.75 -23.45
CA GLN A 333 -0.79 42.44 -24.72
C GLN A 333 -1.53 41.33 -25.48
#